data_AF-A0A0P7WSW5-F1
#
_entry.id   AF-A0A0P7WSW5-F1
#
_cell.length_a   1.000
_cell.length_b   1.000
_cell.length_c   1.000
_cell.angle_alpha   90.00
_cell.angle_beta   90.00
_cell.angle_gamma   90.00
#
_symmetry.space_group_name_H-M   'P 1'
#
loop_
_entity.id
_entity.type
_entity.pdbx_description
1 polymer ?
#
loop_
_entity_poly.entity_id
_entity_poly.type
_entity_poly.pdbx_seq_one_letter_code
_entity_poly.pdbx_strand_id
1 'polypeptide(L)'
;MEDLVIDKESWHVNAESPEHKERARTHFRARYLVLLTFLKESSLLQSSECIELLDSDKDFVFKRSDLTELGFELVKECHSSWNVAYGQENSVRQLTQWKRNLARLRVKHNNSL
;
A
#
# COMPACT_ATOMS: atom_id res chain seq x y z
N MET A 1 21.24 -8.53 4.28
CA MET A 1 20.58 -7.25 4.59
C MET A 1 19.11 -7.56 4.67
N GLU A 2 18.45 -7.26 5.78
CA GLU A 2 17.01 -7.49 5.90
C GLU A 2 16.26 -6.48 5.01
N ASP A 3 15.23 -6.95 4.32
CA ASP A 3 14.42 -6.11 3.45
C ASP A 3 13.61 -5.10 4.29
N LEU A 4 13.49 -3.88 3.80
CA LEU A 4 12.83 -2.80 4.52
C LEU A 4 11.32 -3.05 4.56
N VAL A 5 10.75 -3.21 5.75
CA VAL A 5 9.30 -3.27 5.95
C VAL A 5 8.72 -1.86 5.88
N ILE A 6 7.82 -1.65 4.93
CA ILE A 6 7.10 -0.39 4.73
C ILE A 6 5.91 -0.33 5.68
N ASP A 7 5.13 -1.41 5.72
CA ASP A 7 3.95 -1.52 6.57
C ASP A 7 3.62 -2.99 6.87
N LYS A 8 2.83 -3.23 7.91
CA LYS A 8 2.52 -4.57 8.40
C LYS A 8 1.16 -4.64 9.09
N GLU A 9 0.34 -5.64 8.75
CA GLU A 9 -1.02 -5.79 9.29
C GLU A 9 -1.03 -5.75 10.82
N SER A 10 -0.16 -6.53 11.46
CA SER A 10 -0.08 -6.59 12.92
C SER A 10 0.28 -5.28 13.63
N TRP A 11 0.92 -4.30 12.96
CA TRP A 11 1.15 -2.98 13.57
C TRP A 11 -0.17 -2.23 13.82
N HIS A 12 -1.13 -2.38 12.90
CA HIS A 12 -2.44 -1.75 13.01
C HIS A 12 -3.36 -2.56 13.91
N VAL A 13 -3.40 -3.88 13.74
CA VAL A 13 -4.31 -4.76 14.49
C VAL A 13 -3.94 -4.82 15.98
N ASN A 14 -2.67 -4.79 16.34
CA ASN A 14 -2.26 -4.87 17.74
C ASN A 14 -2.41 -3.55 18.50
N ALA A 15 -2.55 -2.42 17.81
CA ALA A 15 -2.84 -1.13 18.44
C ALA A 15 -4.29 -1.04 18.95
N GLU A 16 -5.17 -1.90 18.45
CA GLU A 16 -6.60 -1.91 18.76
C GLU A 16 -6.93 -2.78 19.98
N SER A 17 -8.03 -2.44 20.65
CA SER A 17 -8.56 -3.27 21.74
C SER A 17 -9.04 -4.64 21.22
N PRO A 18 -9.02 -5.70 22.05
CA PRO A 18 -9.31 -7.07 21.61
C PRO A 18 -10.60 -7.22 20.79
N GLU A 19 -11.68 -6.53 21.19
CA GLU A 19 -12.98 -6.56 20.53
C GLU A 19 -12.99 -5.92 19.13
N HIS A 20 -12.00 -5.09 18.80
CA HIS A 20 -11.90 -4.40 17.51
C HIS A 20 -10.86 -5.01 16.56
N LYS A 21 -10.06 -6.00 17.01
CA LYS A 21 -8.96 -6.55 16.20
C LYS A 21 -9.39 -7.14 14.87
N GLU A 22 -10.48 -7.92 14.85
CA GLU A 22 -10.96 -8.54 13.62
C GLU A 22 -11.46 -7.50 12.61
N ARG A 23 -12.15 -6.47 13.13
CA ARG A 23 -12.58 -5.33 12.33
C ARG A 23 -11.38 -4.58 11.76
N ALA A 24 -10.34 -4.34 12.57
CA ALA A 24 -9.12 -3.69 12.14
C ALA A 24 -8.39 -4.46 11.03
N ARG A 25 -8.28 -5.79 11.18
CA ARG A 25 -7.73 -6.67 10.15
C ARG A 25 -8.51 -6.57 8.84
N THR A 26 -9.84 -6.70 8.92
CA THR A 26 -10.71 -6.61 7.74
C THR A 26 -10.51 -5.27 7.01
N HIS A 27 -10.47 -4.16 7.74
CA HIS A 27 -10.25 -2.83 7.15
C HIS A 27 -8.85 -2.66 6.58
N PHE A 28 -7.82 -3.17 7.27
CA PHE A 28 -6.45 -3.16 6.78
C PHE A 28 -6.37 -3.87 5.42
N ARG A 29 -6.92 -5.08 5.32
CA ARG A 29 -6.90 -5.89 4.09
C ARG A 29 -7.69 -5.23 2.96
N ALA A 30 -8.92 -4.77 3.22
CA ALA A 30 -9.72 -4.09 2.21
C ALA A 30 -9.01 -2.87 1.62
N ARG A 31 -8.29 -2.10 2.46
CA ARG A 31 -7.50 -0.94 2.05
C ARG A 31 -6.27 -1.34 1.24
N TYR A 32 -5.52 -2.34 1.70
CA TYR A 32 -4.33 -2.82 1.02
C TYR A 32 -4.66 -3.45 -0.33
N LEU A 33 -5.81 -4.10 -0.47
CA LEU A 33 -6.26 -4.65 -1.75
C LEU A 33 -6.41 -3.54 -2.81
N VAL A 34 -7.04 -2.42 -2.42
CA VAL A 34 -7.19 -1.24 -3.29
C VAL A 34 -5.84 -0.65 -3.69
N LEU A 35 -4.91 -0.51 -2.74
CA LEU A 35 -3.57 0.00 -2.99
C LEU A 35 -2.76 -0.93 -3.92
N LEU A 36 -2.68 -2.22 -3.59
CA LEU A 36 -1.90 -3.19 -4.36
C LEU A 36 -2.46 -3.38 -5.77
N THR A 37 -3.79 -3.34 -5.93
CA THR A 37 -4.42 -3.35 -7.26
C THR A 37 -3.97 -2.15 -8.08
N PHE A 38 -4.02 -0.93 -7.51
CA PHE A 38 -3.53 0.27 -8.20
C PHE A 38 -2.04 0.18 -8.58
N LEU A 39 -1.19 -0.30 -7.67
CA LEU A 39 0.23 -0.46 -7.93
C LEU A 39 0.49 -1.51 -9.03
N LYS A 40 -0.27 -2.61 -9.03
CA LYS A 40 -0.22 -3.65 -10.07
C LYS A 40 -0.62 -3.10 -11.44
N GLU A 41 -1.77 -2.45 -11.53
CA GLU A 41 -2.28 -1.83 -12.77
C GLU A 41 -1.33 -0.76 -13.32
N SER A 42 -0.56 -0.13 -12.44
CA SER A 42 0.43 0.90 -12.81
C SER A 42 1.83 0.34 -13.09
N SER A 43 2.02 -0.98 -13.07
CA SER A 43 3.33 -1.66 -13.21
C SER A 43 4.37 -1.20 -12.18
N LEU A 44 3.94 -0.98 -10.93
CA LEU A 44 4.78 -0.51 -9.82
C LEU A 44 5.11 -1.61 -8.81
N LEU A 45 4.49 -2.79 -8.93
CA LEU A 45 4.85 -4.00 -8.17
C LEU A 45 5.88 -4.82 -8.94
N GLN A 46 6.81 -5.43 -8.20
CA GLN A 46 7.79 -6.40 -8.73
C GLN A 46 7.17 -7.79 -8.92
N SER A 47 6.21 -8.16 -8.07
CA SER A 47 5.54 -9.46 -8.10
C SER A 47 4.05 -9.32 -7.78
N SER A 48 3.21 -10.16 -8.40
CA SER A 48 1.78 -10.24 -8.09
C SER A 48 1.48 -11.02 -6.81
N GLU A 49 2.46 -11.75 -6.25
CA GLU A 49 2.32 -12.56 -5.03
C GLU A 49 1.87 -11.74 -3.82
N CYS A 50 2.17 -10.43 -3.80
CA CYS A 50 1.73 -9.53 -2.72
C CYS A 50 0.21 -9.51 -2.54
N ILE A 51 -0.56 -9.58 -3.63
CA ILE A 51 -2.03 -9.58 -3.55
C ILE A 51 -2.52 -10.92 -2.99
N GLU A 52 -1.92 -12.02 -3.43
CA GLU A 52 -2.29 -13.37 -2.96
C GLU A 52 -1.97 -13.56 -1.47
N LEU A 53 -0.86 -13.00 -1.00
CA LEU A 53 -0.48 -13.03 0.41
C LEU A 53 -1.44 -12.21 1.29
N LEU A 54 -2.02 -11.14 0.76
CA LEU A 54 -3.00 -10.33 1.48
C LEU A 54 -4.30 -11.09 1.78
N ASP A 55 -4.69 -11.98 0.86
CA ASP A 55 -5.89 -12.82 1.01
C ASP A 55 -5.63 -14.08 1.85
N SER A 56 -4.39 -14.32 2.29
CA SER A 56 -4.04 -15.47 3.12
C SER A 56 -4.35 -15.26 4.61
N ASP A 57 -4.38 -16.35 5.39
CA ASP A 57 -4.51 -16.28 6.86
C ASP A 57 -3.24 -15.77 7.57
N LYS A 58 -2.18 -15.46 6.82
CA LYS A 58 -0.91 -14.98 7.38
C LYS A 58 -0.97 -13.47 7.63
N ASP A 59 -0.15 -13.03 8.59
CA ASP A 59 0.09 -11.61 8.84
C ASP A 59 0.80 -10.99 7.64
N PHE A 60 0.11 -10.08 6.95
CA PHE A 60 0.61 -9.45 5.74
C PHE A 60 1.72 -8.44 6.05
N VAL A 61 2.78 -8.46 5.24
CA VAL A 61 3.92 -7.55 5.34
C VAL A 61 4.17 -6.93 3.97
N PHE A 62 4.11 -5.61 3.90
CA PHE A 62 4.46 -4.86 2.70
C PHE A 62 5.89 -4.36 2.80
N LYS A 63 6.72 -4.70 1.82
CA LYS A 63 8.16 -4.45 1.86
C LYS A 63 8.66 -3.65 0.68
N ARG A 64 9.89 -3.17 0.79
CA ARG A 64 10.56 -2.47 -0.29
C ARG A 64 10.78 -3.36 -1.51
N SER A 65 11.11 -4.64 -1.34
CA SER A 65 11.34 -5.54 -2.48
C SER A 65 10.10 -5.78 -3.33
N ASP A 66 8.91 -5.49 -2.80
CA ASP A 66 7.65 -5.68 -3.51
C ASP A 66 7.43 -4.60 -4.59
N LEU A 67 8.23 -3.53 -4.57
CA LEU A 67 8.06 -2.33 -5.39
C LEU A 67 9.18 -2.13 -6.40
N THR A 68 8.83 -1.57 -7.55
CA THR A 68 9.82 -0.95 -8.44
C THR A 68 10.43 0.29 -7.78
N GLU A 69 11.54 0.82 -8.31
CA GLU A 69 12.11 2.08 -7.81
C GLU A 69 11.09 3.21 -7.82
N LEU A 70 10.35 3.36 -8.94
CA LEU A 70 9.29 4.36 -9.06
C LEU A 70 8.13 4.09 -8.09
N GLY A 71 7.77 2.81 -7.89
CA GLY A 71 6.75 2.41 -6.93
C GLY A 71 7.12 2.81 -5.51
N PHE A 72 8.38 2.61 -5.13
CA PHE A 72 8.88 3.01 -3.82
C PHE A 72 8.94 4.53 -3.65
N GLU A 73 9.36 5.28 -4.66
CA GLU A 73 9.33 6.75 -4.60
C GLU A 73 7.90 7.27 -4.40
N LEU A 74 6.92 6.70 -5.14
CA LEU A 74 5.51 7.05 -4.98
C LEU A 74 5.00 6.74 -3.57
N VAL A 75 5.26 5.54 -3.06
CA VAL A 75 4.86 5.13 -1.71
C VAL A 75 5.51 6.05 -0.68
N LYS A 76 6.81 6.36 -0.80
CA LYS A 76 7.48 7.29 0.11
C LYS A 76 6.84 8.68 0.13
N GLU A 77 6.41 9.20 -1.02
CA GLU A 77 5.74 10.50 -1.10
C GLU A 77 4.33 10.50 -0.50
N CYS A 78 3.60 9.39 -0.64
CA CYS A 78 2.16 9.37 -0.39
C CYS A 78 1.75 8.60 0.87
N HIS A 79 2.58 7.69 1.36
CA HIS A 79 2.19 6.73 2.39
C HIS A 79 1.95 7.38 3.75
N SER A 80 2.72 8.42 4.10
CA SER A 80 2.48 9.22 5.31
C SER A 80 1.15 10.00 5.27
N SER A 81 0.66 10.32 4.07
CA SER A 81 -0.63 10.98 3.86
C SER A 81 -1.81 10.02 3.74
N TRP A 82 -1.56 8.71 3.74
CA TRP A 82 -2.57 7.66 3.66
C TRP A 82 -3.26 7.49 5.03
N ASN A 83 -4.08 8.49 5.39
CA ASN A 83 -4.72 8.57 6.70
C ASN A 83 -5.96 7.67 6.81
N VAL A 84 -6.23 7.16 8.01
CA VAL A 84 -7.12 6.05 8.30
C VAL A 84 -8.57 6.54 8.44
N ALA A 85 -9.28 6.64 7.33
CA ALA A 85 -10.74 6.57 7.34
C ALA A 85 -11.16 5.18 6.86
N TYR A 86 -12.02 4.51 7.62
CA TYR A 86 -12.44 3.13 7.35
C TYR A 86 -13.12 2.98 5.98
N GLY A 87 -12.88 1.87 5.28
CA GLY A 87 -13.63 1.45 4.08
C GLY A 87 -12.98 1.76 2.73
N GLN A 88 -13.40 1.01 1.71
CA GLN A 88 -12.88 1.11 0.33
C GLN A 88 -13.17 2.48 -0.30
N GLU A 89 -14.34 3.08 -0.06
CA GLU A 89 -14.71 4.38 -0.63
C GLU A 89 -13.75 5.50 -0.24
N ASN A 90 -13.32 5.51 1.03
CA ASN A 90 -12.32 6.46 1.52
C ASN A 90 -10.94 6.22 0.90
N SER A 91 -10.61 4.96 0.64
CA SER A 91 -9.37 4.54 -0.04
C SER A 91 -9.36 4.99 -1.51
N VAL A 92 -10.51 4.97 -2.21
CA VAL A 92 -10.64 5.42 -3.60
C VAL A 92 -10.40 6.93 -3.74
N ARG A 93 -10.86 7.74 -2.78
CA ARG A 93 -10.56 9.19 -2.77
C ARG A 93 -9.06 9.43 -2.66
N GLN A 94 -8.37 8.68 -1.79
CA GLN A 94 -6.92 8.78 -1.63
C GLN A 94 -6.17 8.31 -2.89
N LEU A 95 -6.68 7.29 -3.61
CA LEU A 95 -6.11 6.88 -4.89
C LEU A 95 -6.07 8.02 -5.92
N THR A 96 -7.01 8.96 -5.90
CA THR A 96 -6.97 10.11 -6.82
C THR A 96 -5.71 10.95 -6.60
N GLN A 97 -5.30 11.14 -5.34
CA GLN A 97 -4.06 11.85 -5.02
C GLN A 97 -2.82 11.06 -5.46
N TRP A 98 -2.81 9.75 -5.25
CA TRP A 98 -1.72 8.88 -5.68
C TRP A 98 -1.56 8.86 -7.20
N LYS A 99 -2.67 8.80 -7.96
CA LYS A 99 -2.66 8.91 -9.42
C LYS A 99 -2.03 10.23 -9.90
N ARG A 100 -2.37 11.35 -9.25
CA ARG A 100 -1.76 12.66 -9.56
C ARG A 100 -0.26 12.69 -9.27
N ASN A 101 0.15 12.15 -8.12
CA ASN A 101 1.56 12.09 -7.73
C ASN A 101 2.36 11.16 -8.67
N LEU A 102 1.79 10.01 -9.06
CA LEU A 102 2.41 9.12 -10.03
C LEU A 102 2.63 9.82 -11.38
N ALA A 103 1.63 10.55 -11.88
CA ALA A 103 1.77 11.32 -13.12
C ALA A 103 2.91 12.33 -13.03
N ARG A 104 3.00 13.07 -11.91
CA ARG A 104 4.09 14.02 -11.64
C ARG A 104 5.45 13.35 -11.58
N LEU A 105 5.56 12.20 -10.91
CA LEU A 105 6.81 11.44 -10.80
C LEU A 105 7.27 10.89 -12.16
N ARG A 106 6.35 10.38 -12.98
CA ARG A 106 6.66 9.92 -14.34
C ARG A 106 7.22 11.04 -15.22
N VAL A 107 6.65 12.24 -15.14
CA VAL A 107 7.18 13.41 -15.86
C VAL A 107 8.59 13.76 -15.37
N LYS A 108 8.82 13.74 -14.06
CA LYS A 108 10.15 14.00 -13.47
C LYS A 108 11.19 12.99 -13.96
N HIS A 109 10.88 11.69 -13.96
CA HIS A 109 11.77 10.63 -14.45
C HIS A 109 12.07 10.78 -15.95
N ASN A 110 11.06 11.08 -16.76
CA ASN A 110 11.24 11.27 -18.21
C ASN A 110 12.11 12.50 -18.56
N ASN A 111 12.08 13.54 -17.72
CA ASN A 111 12.90 14.74 -17.90
C ASN A 111 14.29 14.65 -17.28
N SER A 112 14.60 13.54 -16.58
CA SER A 112 15.90 13.28 -15.94
C SER A 112 16.78 12.33 -16.77
N LEU A 113 16.33 11.95 -17.97
CA LEU A 113 17.04 11.20 -19.00
C LEU A 113 17.56 12.17 -20.06
#